data_AF-A0AAD6RB80-F1
#
_entry.id   AF-A0AAD6RB80-F1
#
_cell.length_a   1.000
_cell.length_b   1.000
_cell.length_c   1.000
_cell.angle_alpha   90.00
_cell.angle_beta   90.00
_cell.angle_gamma   90.00
#
_symmetry.space_group_name_H-M   'P 1'
#
loop_
_entity.id
_entity.type
_entity.pdbx_description
1 polymer ?
#
loop_
_entity_poly.entity_id
_entity_poly.type
_entity_poly.pdbx_seq_one_letter_code
_entity_poly.pdbx_strand_id
1 'polypeptide(L)'
;MLILIEINSSQYFPGGVLPVSPFMNYLLRMGTSKARFNNTDQFHFFSLVAKRFQCPLKNGCGIEELGELQHMRGKLCVRNLQNVTDASDALEVVLKGNEHLKKLELSWNDSLQEQVLEKLQPRVNLKRLSVYGYREMRFPNWIGDSSFLQELCIRRCPSLTKALSTHLPSLTKLEIWECQRLEIECFPLELFPKLGFLSISKFPSLVSFNKEGSPKLTELHFSFYLNLKSLPERMHSLVNFKILGSCPEVESFPIEVFSSKLQTLYVIGCKKLIAGRMQWDLQNLPSLSYFTFGRYNDLESFPEETLLPSTLKSLTIRSLPKLKSLDFKVLRLLTSLRELTIYGCPQLQSMPEEGLPSSLSSLVIGRCPLLEKKVYKGYRGAKIGTRFLTFPK
;
A
#
# COMPACT_ATOMS: atom_id res chain seq x y z
N MET A 1 7.33 11.51 -28.86
CA MET A 1 6.83 11.12 -27.51
C MET A 1 7.76 10.02 -26.98
N LEU A 2 7.83 9.71 -25.69
CA LEU A 2 8.83 8.78 -25.13
C LEU A 2 8.13 7.64 -24.37
N ILE A 3 8.36 6.39 -24.76
CA ILE A 3 8.02 5.21 -23.93
C ILE A 3 9.21 4.96 -23.01
N LEU A 4 8.95 4.70 -21.73
CA LEU A 4 10.00 4.43 -20.76
C LEU A 4 9.95 2.96 -20.37
N ILE A 5 11.08 2.28 -20.51
CA ILE A 5 11.20 0.88 -20.10
C ILE A 5 12.24 0.82 -19.00
N GLU A 6 11.81 0.44 -17.81
CA GLU A 6 12.72 0.21 -16.70
C GLU A 6 12.88 -1.29 -16.52
N ILE A 7 14.13 -1.71 -16.68
CA ILE A 7 14.56 -3.08 -16.46
C ILE A 7 15.34 -3.07 -15.15
N ASN A 8 15.18 -4.08 -14.30
CA ASN A 8 16.02 -4.19 -13.12
C ASN A 8 17.26 -5.04 -13.45
N SER A 9 18.37 -4.36 -13.76
CA SER A 9 19.66 -4.90 -14.22
C SER A 9 20.30 -6.02 -13.38
N SER A 10 19.81 -6.27 -12.15
CA SER A 10 20.44 -7.23 -11.23
C SER A 10 20.31 -8.72 -11.63
N GLN A 11 19.67 -9.06 -12.76
CA GLN A 11 19.36 -10.45 -13.11
C GLN A 11 19.51 -10.83 -14.61
N TYR A 12 20.42 -10.21 -15.38
CA TYR A 12 20.37 -10.34 -16.84
C TYR A 12 21.34 -11.33 -17.52
N PHE A 13 20.71 -12.22 -18.30
CA PHE A 13 21.18 -13.24 -19.25
C PHE A 13 21.93 -14.46 -18.69
N PRO A 14 21.49 -15.71 -18.98
CA PRO A 14 22.30 -16.88 -18.72
C PRO A 14 23.56 -16.81 -19.62
N GLY A 15 24.73 -16.65 -19.01
CA GLY A 15 26.01 -16.63 -19.75
C GLY A 15 26.65 -15.25 -19.94
N GLY A 16 26.04 -14.15 -19.48
CA GLY A 16 26.71 -12.85 -19.43
C GLY A 16 27.12 -12.27 -20.79
N VAL A 17 26.35 -12.53 -21.86
CA VAL A 17 26.56 -11.90 -23.17
C VAL A 17 25.29 -11.11 -23.53
N LEU A 18 25.43 -9.80 -23.69
CA LEU A 18 24.35 -8.94 -24.22
C LEU A 18 24.28 -9.15 -25.74
N PRO A 19 23.08 -9.25 -26.34
CA PRO A 19 22.97 -9.27 -27.79
C PRO A 19 23.56 -7.96 -28.35
N VAL A 20 24.56 -8.08 -29.23
CA VAL A 20 25.23 -6.93 -29.85
C VAL A 20 24.37 -6.48 -31.03
N SER A 21 23.26 -5.79 -30.73
CA SER A 21 22.41 -5.19 -31.74
C SER A 21 22.66 -3.69 -31.88
N PRO A 22 22.31 -3.07 -33.03
CA PRO A 22 22.32 -1.63 -33.20
C PRO A 22 21.52 -0.89 -32.12
N PHE A 23 20.43 -1.50 -31.64
CA PHE A 23 19.60 -0.97 -30.55
C PHE A 23 20.29 -1.05 -29.19
N MET A 24 20.94 -2.17 -28.85
CA MET A 24 21.74 -2.27 -27.62
C MET A 24 22.91 -1.29 -27.63
N ASN A 25 23.51 -1.04 -28.80
CA ASN A 25 24.50 0.02 -29.01
C ASN A 25 23.92 1.44 -28.91
N TYR A 26 22.68 1.65 -29.33
CA TYR A 26 21.96 2.91 -29.13
C TYR A 26 21.64 3.14 -27.64
N LEU A 27 21.19 2.11 -26.93
CA LEU A 27 20.96 2.13 -25.48
C LEU A 27 22.27 2.42 -24.71
N LEU A 28 23.39 1.84 -25.16
CA LEU A 28 24.73 2.15 -24.66
C LEU A 28 25.07 3.64 -24.84
N ARG A 29 24.83 4.21 -26.03
CA ARG A 29 25.12 5.62 -26.34
C ARG A 29 24.27 6.61 -25.54
N MET A 30 22.99 6.29 -25.30
CA MET A 30 22.06 7.14 -24.52
C MET A 30 22.34 7.09 -23.01
N GLY A 31 22.92 5.99 -22.49
CA GLY A 31 23.38 5.87 -21.11
C GLY A 31 24.74 6.54 -20.84
N THR A 32 25.54 6.78 -21.88
CA THR A 32 26.86 7.42 -21.77
C THR A 32 26.80 8.90 -22.09
N SER A 33 26.54 9.75 -21.08
CA SER A 33 27.12 11.10 -21.15
C SER A 33 28.63 10.98 -20.89
N LYS A 34 29.41 10.88 -21.97
CA LYS A 34 30.89 10.82 -22.01
C LYS A 34 31.56 9.67 -21.25
N ALA A 35 31.69 8.50 -21.88
CA ALA A 35 32.83 7.62 -21.64
C ALA A 35 33.00 6.58 -22.78
N ARG A 36 34.24 6.41 -23.27
CA ARG A 36 34.62 5.26 -24.13
C ARG A 36 35.05 4.12 -23.21
N PHE A 37 34.41 2.97 -23.31
CA PHE A 37 34.80 1.76 -22.56
C PHE A 37 34.87 0.54 -23.49
N ASN A 38 35.84 -0.34 -23.21
CA ASN A 38 36.08 -1.59 -23.94
C ASN A 38 35.04 -2.67 -23.54
N ASN A 39 34.90 -3.71 -24.37
CA ASN A 39 33.82 -4.71 -24.32
C ASN A 39 33.60 -5.41 -22.96
N THR A 40 34.64 -5.56 -22.14
CA THR A 40 34.53 -6.16 -20.79
C THR A 40 33.98 -5.19 -19.73
N ASP A 41 34.20 -3.88 -19.88
CA ASP A 41 33.72 -2.85 -18.95
C ASP A 41 32.25 -2.47 -19.20
N GLN A 42 31.71 -2.78 -20.39
CA GLN A 42 30.29 -2.59 -20.73
C GLN A 42 29.35 -3.44 -19.85
N PHE A 43 29.79 -4.64 -19.42
CA PHE A 43 29.00 -5.54 -18.58
C PHE A 43 28.82 -5.03 -17.14
N HIS A 44 29.91 -4.55 -16.53
CA HIS A 44 29.84 -3.92 -15.21
C HIS A 44 29.03 -2.62 -15.26
N PHE A 45 29.11 -1.87 -16.36
CA PHE A 45 28.31 -0.66 -16.55
C PHE A 45 26.82 -0.95 -16.74
N PHE A 46 26.43 -1.99 -17.48
CA PHE A 46 25.01 -2.40 -17.59
C PHE A 46 24.44 -2.85 -16.23
N SER A 47 25.21 -3.60 -15.43
CA SER A 47 24.85 -3.93 -14.04
C SER A 47 24.54 -2.68 -13.20
N LEU A 48 25.33 -1.61 -13.37
CA LEU A 48 25.23 -0.36 -12.60
C LEU A 48 24.24 0.68 -13.17
N VAL A 49 24.04 0.73 -14.49
CA VAL A 49 23.38 1.84 -15.20
C VAL A 49 22.04 1.47 -15.85
N ALA A 50 21.77 0.19 -16.13
CA ALA A 50 20.51 -0.25 -16.73
C ALA A 50 19.33 -0.30 -15.72
N LYS A 51 19.13 0.78 -14.95
CA LYS A 51 18.00 0.92 -14.02
C LYS A 51 16.80 1.61 -14.66
N ARG A 52 17.00 2.38 -15.73
CA ARG A 52 15.96 3.14 -16.44
C ARG A 52 16.38 3.40 -17.88
N PHE A 53 15.57 2.96 -18.84
CA PHE A 53 15.74 3.31 -20.25
C PHE A 53 14.59 4.20 -20.71
N GLN A 54 14.93 5.21 -21.50
CA GLN A 54 13.95 6.08 -22.16
C GLN A 54 14.08 5.85 -23.67
N CYS A 55 13.02 5.36 -24.32
CA CYS A 55 13.00 5.16 -25.76
C CYS A 55 12.27 6.33 -26.43
N PRO A 56 12.99 7.24 -27.13
CA PRO A 56 12.37 8.35 -27.85
C PRO A 56 11.67 7.84 -29.11
N LEU A 57 10.34 7.92 -29.15
CA LEU A 57 9.55 7.76 -30.38
C LEU A 57 9.64 9.01 -31.26
N LYS A 58 10.85 9.51 -31.54
CA LYS A 58 11.11 10.51 -32.57
C LYS A 58 12.43 10.18 -33.28
N ASN A 59 12.34 10.10 -34.61
CA ASN A 59 13.44 9.95 -35.57
C ASN A 59 14.38 8.77 -35.31
N GLY A 60 13.90 7.55 -35.57
CA GLY A 60 14.76 6.39 -35.83
C GLY A 60 14.63 5.22 -34.86
N CYS A 61 14.26 5.43 -33.59
CA CYS A 61 14.00 4.33 -32.66
C CYS A 61 12.54 3.87 -32.75
N GLY A 62 12.31 2.85 -33.56
CA GLY A 62 11.03 2.14 -33.63
C GLY A 62 10.83 1.29 -32.38
N ILE A 63 9.58 1.19 -31.93
CA ILE A 63 9.22 0.23 -30.87
C ILE A 63 9.59 -1.22 -31.22
N GLU A 64 9.71 -1.54 -32.50
CA GLU A 64 10.17 -2.82 -33.07
C GLU A 64 11.50 -3.28 -32.48
N GLU A 65 12.39 -2.33 -32.16
CA GLU A 65 13.70 -2.60 -31.55
C GLU A 65 13.57 -3.16 -30.12
N LEU A 66 12.44 -2.94 -29.45
CA LEU A 66 12.15 -3.60 -28.17
C LEU A 66 12.06 -5.12 -28.32
N GLY A 67 11.68 -5.62 -29.50
CA GLY A 67 11.60 -7.04 -29.78
C GLY A 67 12.90 -7.79 -29.53
N GLU A 68 14.03 -7.09 -29.40
CA GLU A 68 15.35 -7.65 -29.07
C GLU A 68 15.57 -7.88 -27.56
N LEU A 69 14.73 -7.31 -26.68
CA LEU A 69 14.77 -7.50 -25.23
C LEU A 69 14.11 -8.82 -24.81
N GLN A 70 14.65 -9.93 -25.32
CA GLN A 70 14.21 -11.31 -25.04
C GLN A 70 15.02 -11.93 -23.89
N HIS A 71 14.58 -13.07 -23.35
CA HIS A 71 15.23 -13.83 -22.25
C HIS A 71 15.35 -13.11 -20.90
N MET A 72 14.51 -12.10 -20.71
CA MET A 72 14.54 -11.25 -19.54
C MET A 72 14.05 -11.99 -18.29
N ARG A 73 14.79 -11.85 -17.17
CA ARG A 73 14.46 -12.48 -15.88
C ARG A 73 13.99 -11.43 -14.86
N GLY A 74 13.05 -11.81 -14.00
CA GLY A 74 12.69 -10.99 -12.84
C GLY A 74 11.55 -10.01 -13.09
N LYS A 75 11.85 -8.71 -13.23
CA LYS A 75 10.88 -7.61 -13.30
C LYS A 75 11.06 -6.75 -14.54
N LEU A 76 9.96 -6.52 -15.26
CA LEU A 76 9.85 -5.57 -16.37
C LEU A 76 8.87 -4.46 -15.98
N CYS A 77 9.27 -3.20 -16.16
CA CYS A 77 8.37 -2.06 -16.06
C CYS A 77 8.28 -1.35 -17.40
N VAL A 78 7.07 -1.13 -17.89
CA VAL A 78 6.78 -0.36 -19.09
C VAL A 78 5.89 0.81 -18.70
N ARG A 79 6.38 2.03 -18.92
CA ARG A 79 5.66 3.27 -18.62
C ARG A 79 5.44 4.07 -19.89
N ASN A 80 4.50 5.01 -19.80
CA ASN A 80 4.07 5.86 -20.90
C ASN A 80 3.47 5.07 -22.07
N LEU A 81 2.74 3.99 -21.75
CA LEU A 81 2.13 3.09 -22.74
C LEU A 81 1.09 3.76 -23.65
N GLN A 82 0.58 4.93 -23.29
CA GLN A 82 -0.29 5.73 -24.16
C GLN A 82 0.37 6.17 -25.47
N ASN A 83 1.71 6.15 -25.57
CA ASN A 83 2.42 6.57 -26.77
C ASN A 83 2.56 5.43 -27.79
N VAL A 84 1.97 4.28 -27.51
CA VAL A 84 1.94 3.11 -28.39
C VAL A 84 0.77 3.25 -29.36
N THR A 85 1.04 3.66 -30.61
CA THR A 85 0.01 3.83 -31.65
C THR A 85 -0.14 2.58 -32.55
N ASP A 86 0.95 1.89 -32.87
CA ASP A 86 0.98 0.70 -33.77
C ASP A 86 1.83 -0.45 -33.22
N ALA A 87 2.27 -0.34 -31.97
CA ALA A 87 3.37 -1.13 -31.41
C ALA A 87 2.95 -2.38 -30.62
N SER A 88 1.74 -2.89 -30.85
CA SER A 88 1.30 -4.11 -30.19
C SER A 88 2.29 -5.24 -30.42
N ASP A 89 2.83 -5.33 -31.63
CA ASP A 89 3.59 -6.47 -32.09
C ASP A 89 4.97 -6.52 -31.41
N ALA A 90 5.61 -5.37 -31.20
CA ALA A 90 6.92 -5.33 -30.57
C ALA A 90 6.86 -5.57 -29.05
N LEU A 91 5.86 -5.03 -28.35
CA LEU A 91 5.64 -5.34 -26.94
C LEU A 91 5.16 -6.79 -26.75
N GLU A 92 4.38 -7.31 -27.69
CA GLU A 92 3.99 -8.71 -27.73
C GLU A 92 5.22 -9.62 -27.93
N VAL A 93 6.15 -9.28 -28.82
CA VAL A 93 7.44 -9.98 -28.98
C VAL A 93 8.25 -9.93 -27.68
N VAL A 94 8.35 -8.77 -27.02
CA VAL A 94 9.04 -8.65 -25.72
C VAL A 94 8.39 -9.56 -24.67
N LEU A 95 7.07 -9.51 -24.52
CA LEU A 95 6.37 -10.28 -23.48
C LEU A 95 6.36 -11.78 -23.77
N LYS A 96 6.34 -12.17 -25.05
CA LYS A 96 6.43 -13.58 -25.48
C LYS A 96 7.85 -14.15 -25.37
N GLY A 97 8.88 -13.37 -25.65
CA GLY A 97 10.29 -13.80 -25.61
C GLY A 97 10.89 -13.87 -24.20
N ASN A 98 10.16 -13.45 -23.16
CA ASN A 98 10.65 -13.33 -21.80
C ASN A 98 10.13 -14.42 -20.85
N GLU A 99 10.43 -15.67 -21.18
CA GLU A 99 9.90 -16.90 -20.54
C GLU A 99 10.10 -16.99 -19.02
N HIS A 100 11.03 -16.21 -18.46
CA HIS A 100 11.37 -16.22 -17.04
C HIS A 100 10.89 -14.96 -16.27
N LEU A 101 10.07 -14.13 -16.90
CA LEU A 101 9.52 -12.94 -16.29
C LEU A 101 8.52 -13.32 -15.19
N LYS A 102 8.76 -12.80 -13.97
CA LYS A 102 7.89 -13.06 -12.80
C LYS A 102 7.04 -11.86 -12.40
N LYS A 103 7.46 -10.65 -12.77
CA LYS A 103 6.84 -9.39 -12.35
C LYS A 103 6.72 -8.44 -13.54
N LEU A 104 5.52 -7.90 -13.75
CA LEU A 104 5.23 -6.96 -14.82
C LEU A 104 4.53 -5.73 -14.23
N GLU A 105 5.03 -4.55 -14.59
CA GLU A 105 4.44 -3.27 -14.22
C GLU A 105 4.15 -2.47 -15.49
N LEU A 106 2.90 -2.06 -15.66
CA LEU A 106 2.40 -1.33 -16.82
C LEU A 106 1.80 -0.01 -16.36
N SER A 107 2.22 1.10 -16.97
CA SER A 107 1.82 2.44 -16.57
C SER A 107 1.49 3.33 -17.77
N TRP A 108 0.33 3.98 -17.69
CA TRP A 108 -0.14 5.02 -18.60
C TRP A 108 -0.12 6.39 -17.90
N ASN A 109 0.14 7.45 -18.65
CA ASN A 109 -0.01 8.84 -18.19
C ASN A 109 -1.44 9.35 -18.47
N ASP A 110 -1.74 10.63 -18.27
CA ASP A 110 -3.10 11.17 -18.35
C ASP A 110 -3.77 11.33 -19.73
N SER A 111 -3.19 10.85 -20.84
CA SER A 111 -3.76 11.06 -22.19
C SER A 111 -4.79 10.01 -22.67
N LEU A 112 -5.58 10.41 -23.66
CA LEU A 112 -6.88 9.81 -24.09
C LEU A 112 -6.82 8.68 -25.13
N GLN A 113 -5.68 8.08 -25.45
CA GLN A 113 -5.60 7.13 -26.57
C GLN A 113 -6.07 5.71 -26.21
N GLU A 114 -6.62 5.01 -27.23
CA GLU A 114 -7.07 3.61 -27.21
C GLU A 114 -5.91 2.67 -26.82
N GLN A 115 -6.17 1.69 -25.95
CA GLN A 115 -5.12 0.96 -25.22
C GLN A 115 -5.03 -0.51 -25.60
N VAL A 116 -3.86 -1.08 -25.28
CA VAL A 116 -3.20 -2.21 -25.97
C VAL A 116 -3.20 -3.48 -25.10
N LEU A 117 -3.81 -3.43 -23.90
CA LEU A 117 -3.57 -4.44 -22.86
C LEU A 117 -4.01 -5.85 -23.25
N GLU A 118 -5.02 -5.96 -24.10
CA GLU A 118 -5.51 -7.24 -24.62
C GLU A 118 -4.46 -7.97 -25.47
N LYS A 119 -3.68 -7.22 -26.26
CA LYS A 119 -2.60 -7.73 -27.11
C LYS A 119 -1.31 -8.05 -26.33
N LEU A 120 -1.20 -7.57 -25.09
CA LEU A 120 -0.03 -7.76 -24.23
C LEU A 120 -0.07 -9.06 -23.42
N GLN A 121 -0.69 -10.12 -23.94
CA GLN A 121 -0.77 -11.41 -23.25
C GLN A 121 0.63 -12.01 -23.04
N PRO A 122 1.14 -12.10 -21.80
CA PRO A 122 2.42 -12.75 -21.54
C PRO A 122 2.27 -14.26 -21.75
N ARG A 123 3.22 -14.92 -22.42
CA ARG A 123 3.28 -16.41 -22.49
C ARG A 123 3.69 -17.06 -21.16
N VAL A 124 3.92 -16.25 -20.13
CA VAL A 124 4.56 -16.65 -18.88
C VAL A 124 3.59 -16.78 -17.72
N ASN A 125 3.98 -17.62 -16.77
CA ASN A 125 3.36 -17.76 -15.45
C ASN A 125 3.73 -16.56 -14.57
N LEU A 126 3.17 -15.40 -14.93
CA LEU A 126 3.38 -14.14 -14.22
C LEU A 126 2.88 -14.26 -12.77
N LYS A 127 3.74 -13.98 -11.81
CA LYS A 127 3.39 -14.02 -10.37
C LYS A 127 2.86 -12.69 -9.87
N ARG A 128 3.34 -11.57 -10.41
CA ARG A 128 2.95 -10.22 -9.98
C ARG A 128 2.63 -9.33 -11.18
N LEU A 129 1.46 -8.71 -11.15
CA LEU A 129 1.03 -7.71 -12.10
C LEU A 129 0.72 -6.40 -11.38
N SER A 130 1.22 -5.29 -11.92
CA SER A 130 0.89 -3.95 -11.45
C SER A 130 0.45 -3.09 -12.62
N VAL A 131 -0.76 -2.54 -12.54
CA VAL A 131 -1.40 -1.75 -13.60
C VAL A 131 -1.72 -0.37 -13.04
N TYR A 132 -1.22 0.67 -13.71
CA TYR A 132 -1.40 2.05 -13.29
C TYR A 132 -1.93 2.92 -14.43
N GLY A 133 -3.07 3.60 -14.25
CA GLY A 133 -3.57 4.53 -15.27
C GLY A 133 -4.35 3.88 -16.42
N TYR A 134 -4.73 2.61 -16.30
CA TYR A 134 -5.43 1.88 -17.37
C TYR A 134 -6.84 2.44 -17.60
N ARG A 135 -7.19 2.72 -18.86
CA ARG A 135 -8.39 3.46 -19.26
C ARG A 135 -9.44 2.65 -20.01
N GLU A 136 -9.30 1.35 -20.12
CA GLU A 136 -10.38 0.52 -20.68
C GLU A 136 -11.36 0.09 -19.59
N MET A 137 -12.54 -0.35 -20.02
CA MET A 137 -13.64 -0.70 -19.11
C MET A 137 -13.41 -2.03 -18.38
N ARG A 138 -12.65 -2.95 -18.98
CA ARG A 138 -12.44 -4.31 -18.47
C ARG A 138 -10.97 -4.68 -18.57
N PHE A 139 -10.55 -5.59 -17.70
CA PHE A 139 -9.27 -6.26 -17.92
C PHE A 139 -9.38 -7.28 -19.05
N PRO A 140 -8.29 -7.53 -19.77
CA PRO A 140 -8.22 -8.68 -20.67
C PRO A 140 -8.45 -10.00 -19.96
N ASN A 141 -8.98 -10.96 -20.70
CA ASN A 141 -9.29 -12.30 -20.19
C ASN A 141 -8.05 -12.99 -19.59
N TRP A 142 -6.86 -12.78 -20.17
CA TRP A 142 -5.62 -13.41 -19.68
C TRP A 142 -5.26 -13.02 -18.23
N ILE A 143 -5.71 -11.86 -17.73
CA ILE A 143 -5.54 -11.51 -16.31
C ILE A 143 -6.46 -12.38 -15.46
N GLY A 144 -7.71 -12.56 -15.89
CA GLY A 144 -8.73 -13.37 -15.22
C GLY A 144 -8.48 -14.87 -15.26
N ASP A 145 -7.89 -15.37 -16.35
CA ASP A 145 -7.58 -16.79 -16.54
C ASP A 145 -6.23 -17.20 -15.92
N SER A 146 -5.53 -16.26 -15.29
CA SER A 146 -4.19 -16.51 -14.75
C SER A 146 -4.25 -17.37 -13.49
N SER A 147 -3.92 -18.64 -13.64
CA SER A 147 -3.78 -19.60 -12.52
C SER A 147 -2.50 -19.39 -11.70
N PHE A 148 -1.57 -18.54 -12.15
CA PHE A 148 -0.27 -18.29 -11.52
C PHE A 148 -0.15 -16.93 -10.84
N LEU A 149 -1.08 -16.01 -11.08
CA LEU A 149 -1.04 -14.67 -10.53
C LEU A 149 -1.23 -14.71 -9.01
N GLN A 150 -0.20 -14.30 -8.29
CA GLN A 150 -0.17 -14.28 -6.83
C GLN A 150 -0.42 -12.88 -6.28
N GLU A 151 -0.04 -11.84 -7.03
CA GLU A 151 -0.12 -10.46 -6.59
C GLU A 151 -0.64 -9.55 -7.71
N LEU A 152 -1.71 -8.80 -7.41
CA LEU A 152 -2.32 -7.85 -8.35
C LEU A 152 -2.42 -6.47 -7.69
N CYS A 153 -1.88 -5.46 -8.36
CA CYS A 153 -1.96 -4.07 -7.92
C CYS A 153 -2.59 -3.21 -9.03
N ILE A 154 -3.70 -2.55 -8.73
CA ILE A 154 -4.48 -1.73 -9.64
C ILE A 154 -4.53 -0.32 -9.07
N ARG A 155 -4.08 0.68 -9.83
CA ARG A 155 -3.98 2.05 -9.33
C ARG A 155 -4.42 3.07 -10.37
N ARG A 156 -5.28 4.01 -9.96
CA ARG A 156 -5.72 5.15 -10.78
C ARG A 156 -6.22 4.72 -12.17
N CYS A 157 -7.05 3.68 -12.23
CA CYS A 157 -7.66 3.23 -13.48
C CYS A 157 -9.07 3.87 -13.59
N PRO A 158 -9.25 5.00 -14.31
CA PRO A 158 -10.45 5.83 -14.17
C PRO A 158 -11.66 5.29 -14.93
N SER A 159 -11.49 4.41 -15.91
CA SER A 159 -12.59 3.88 -16.73
C SER A 159 -12.96 2.44 -16.37
N LEU A 160 -12.17 1.80 -15.52
CA LEU A 160 -12.31 0.39 -15.20
C LEU A 160 -13.58 0.18 -14.37
N THR A 161 -14.57 -0.52 -14.93
CA THR A 161 -15.87 -0.80 -14.30
C THR A 161 -15.99 -2.24 -13.81
N LYS A 162 -15.44 -3.22 -14.55
CA LYS A 162 -15.59 -4.66 -14.28
C LYS A 162 -14.25 -5.41 -14.17
N ALA A 163 -13.49 -5.12 -13.12
CA ALA A 163 -12.13 -5.66 -12.94
C ALA A 163 -12.04 -7.01 -12.22
N LEU A 164 -13.02 -7.32 -11.37
CA LEU A 164 -12.94 -8.41 -10.38
C LEU A 164 -14.05 -9.45 -10.54
N SER A 165 -14.61 -9.58 -11.74
CA SER A 165 -15.63 -10.61 -12.03
C SER A 165 -15.03 -11.98 -12.34
N THR A 166 -13.70 -12.12 -12.28
CA THR A 166 -12.97 -13.34 -12.64
C THR A 166 -12.38 -14.00 -11.39
N HIS A 167 -12.45 -15.33 -11.36
CA HIS A 167 -11.96 -16.14 -10.24
C HIS A 167 -10.43 -16.25 -10.31
N LEU A 168 -9.72 -15.76 -9.28
CA LEU A 168 -8.25 -15.76 -9.22
C LEU A 168 -7.76 -16.65 -8.05
N PRO A 169 -7.71 -17.99 -8.25
CA PRO A 169 -7.52 -18.96 -7.15
C PRO A 169 -6.14 -18.91 -6.49
N SER A 170 -5.14 -18.35 -7.17
CA SER A 170 -3.76 -18.26 -6.68
C SER A 170 -3.43 -16.91 -6.05
N LEU A 171 -4.37 -15.96 -6.06
CA LEU A 171 -4.13 -14.61 -5.60
C LEU A 171 -3.97 -14.58 -4.07
N THR A 172 -2.81 -14.11 -3.63
CA THR A 172 -2.44 -13.96 -2.22
C THR A 172 -2.45 -12.50 -1.77
N LYS A 173 -2.27 -11.58 -2.72
CA LYS A 173 -2.20 -10.14 -2.47
C LYS A 173 -2.98 -9.35 -3.51
N LEU A 174 -3.92 -8.52 -3.04
CA LEU A 174 -4.69 -7.61 -3.89
C LEU A 174 -4.61 -6.17 -3.36
N GLU A 175 -4.25 -5.26 -4.25
CA GLU A 175 -4.18 -3.83 -3.99
C GLU A 175 -5.01 -3.07 -5.02
N ILE A 176 -5.96 -2.24 -4.59
CA ILE A 176 -6.79 -1.41 -5.47
C ILE A 176 -6.83 0.02 -4.93
N TRP A 177 -6.39 0.98 -5.74
CA TRP A 177 -6.26 2.37 -5.30
C TRP A 177 -6.83 3.33 -6.33
N GLU A 178 -7.66 4.26 -5.89
CA GLU A 178 -8.12 5.42 -6.69
C GLU A 178 -8.80 5.02 -8.01
N CYS A 179 -9.59 3.94 -8.00
CA CYS A 179 -10.37 3.48 -9.16
C CYS A 179 -11.82 3.94 -9.00
N GLN A 180 -12.17 5.10 -9.57
CA GLN A 180 -13.40 5.83 -9.25
C GLN A 180 -14.67 5.27 -9.88
N ARG A 181 -14.55 4.66 -11.08
CA ARG A 181 -15.69 4.10 -11.83
C ARG A 181 -15.83 2.59 -11.66
N LEU A 182 -15.05 1.97 -10.79
CA LEU A 182 -15.20 0.56 -10.53
C LEU A 182 -16.60 0.35 -9.93
N GLU A 183 -17.37 -0.62 -10.44
CA GLU A 183 -18.76 -0.85 -10.08
C GLU A 183 -18.85 -2.14 -9.26
N ILE A 184 -18.35 -2.09 -8.03
CA ILE A 184 -18.45 -3.22 -7.09
C ILE A 184 -19.06 -2.68 -5.81
N GLU A 185 -20.34 -3.00 -5.60
CA GLU A 185 -21.06 -2.65 -4.39
C GLU A 185 -20.78 -3.64 -3.26
N CYS A 186 -20.77 -4.94 -3.60
CA CYS A 186 -20.45 -6.05 -2.70
C CYS A 186 -19.13 -6.68 -3.16
N PHE A 187 -18.07 -6.59 -2.35
CA PHE A 187 -16.78 -7.13 -2.72
C PHE A 187 -16.76 -8.67 -2.60
N PRO A 188 -16.39 -9.40 -3.67
CA PRO A 188 -16.49 -10.86 -3.71
C PRO A 188 -15.22 -11.55 -3.20
N LEU A 189 -15.08 -11.75 -1.88
CA LEU A 189 -13.91 -12.42 -1.31
C LEU A 189 -13.80 -13.90 -1.72
N GLU A 190 -14.92 -14.54 -2.09
CA GLU A 190 -15.01 -15.92 -2.55
C GLU A 190 -14.19 -16.19 -3.82
N LEU A 191 -13.97 -15.15 -4.64
CA LEU A 191 -13.17 -15.25 -5.86
C LEU A 191 -11.66 -15.35 -5.58
N PHE A 192 -11.25 -15.16 -4.32
CA PHE A 192 -9.86 -15.10 -3.89
C PHE A 192 -9.57 -16.00 -2.68
N PRO A 193 -9.72 -17.34 -2.81
CA PRO A 193 -9.64 -18.28 -1.68
C PRO A 193 -8.27 -18.39 -0.98
N LYS A 194 -7.22 -17.80 -1.54
CA LYS A 194 -5.86 -17.75 -0.95
C LYS A 194 -5.44 -16.34 -0.50
N LEU A 195 -6.36 -15.37 -0.54
CA LEU A 195 -6.04 -13.98 -0.25
C LEU A 195 -5.60 -13.81 1.21
N GLY A 196 -4.35 -13.40 1.40
CA GLY A 196 -3.78 -13.07 2.71
C GLY A 196 -3.69 -11.56 2.95
N PHE A 197 -3.54 -10.77 1.87
CA PHE A 197 -3.43 -9.32 1.95
C PHE A 197 -4.46 -8.65 1.02
N LEU A 198 -5.24 -7.73 1.58
CA LEU A 198 -6.17 -6.89 0.84
C LEU A 198 -5.98 -5.44 1.25
N SER A 199 -5.69 -4.57 0.28
CA SER A 199 -5.66 -3.13 0.49
C SER A 199 -6.49 -2.44 -0.55
N ILE A 200 -7.54 -1.75 -0.12
CA ILE A 200 -8.44 -1.02 -1.01
C ILE A 200 -8.45 0.45 -0.56
N SER A 201 -8.37 1.38 -1.50
CA SER A 201 -8.40 2.82 -1.22
C SER A 201 -9.14 3.63 -2.28
N LYS A 202 -9.89 4.66 -1.85
CA LYS A 202 -10.59 5.62 -2.73
C LYS A 202 -11.40 4.91 -3.82
N PHE A 203 -12.33 4.06 -3.36
CA PHE A 203 -13.18 3.23 -4.20
C PHE A 203 -14.66 3.49 -3.83
N PRO A 204 -15.34 4.44 -4.51
CA PRO A 204 -16.60 5.01 -4.02
C PRO A 204 -17.82 4.08 -4.07
N SER A 205 -17.86 3.11 -5.00
CA SER A 205 -19.03 2.23 -5.14
C SER A 205 -19.14 1.19 -4.03
N LEU A 206 -18.06 0.92 -3.28
CA LEU A 206 -18.03 -0.18 -2.32
C LEU A 206 -18.89 0.12 -1.11
N VAL A 207 -19.89 -0.73 -0.89
CA VAL A 207 -20.86 -0.64 0.20
C VAL A 207 -20.62 -1.75 1.24
N SER A 208 -20.35 -2.98 0.79
CA SER A 208 -20.27 -4.15 1.66
C SER A 208 -19.34 -5.24 1.11
N PHE A 209 -19.22 -6.34 1.86
CA PHE A 209 -18.52 -7.55 1.47
C PHE A 209 -19.49 -8.73 1.47
N ASN A 210 -19.17 -9.77 0.71
CA ASN A 210 -19.89 -11.03 0.80
C ASN A 210 -19.78 -11.63 2.22
N LYS A 211 -20.80 -12.37 2.66
CA LYS A 211 -20.88 -12.90 4.03
C LYS A 211 -19.91 -14.05 4.30
N GLU A 212 -19.39 -14.70 3.27
CA GLU A 212 -18.53 -15.88 3.45
C GLU A 212 -17.15 -15.51 4.03
N GLY A 213 -16.76 -14.23 3.94
CA GLY A 213 -15.53 -13.71 4.53
C GLY A 213 -14.27 -14.25 3.85
N SER A 214 -13.11 -14.07 4.50
CA SER A 214 -11.85 -14.65 4.05
C SER A 214 -11.03 -15.17 5.24
N PRO A 215 -11.06 -16.48 5.54
CA PRO A 215 -10.44 -17.04 6.74
C PRO A 215 -8.90 -17.00 6.70
N LYS A 216 -8.29 -16.76 5.54
CA LYS A 216 -6.83 -16.66 5.36
C LYS A 216 -6.30 -15.24 5.40
N LEU A 217 -7.19 -14.24 5.44
CA LEU A 217 -6.79 -12.84 5.41
C LEU A 217 -6.03 -12.49 6.69
N THR A 218 -4.77 -12.09 6.53
CA THR A 218 -3.88 -11.68 7.62
C THR A 218 -3.72 -10.17 7.69
N GLU A 219 -3.86 -9.48 6.57
CA GLU A 219 -3.74 -8.02 6.47
C GLU A 219 -4.89 -7.41 5.67
N LEU A 220 -5.55 -6.43 6.30
CA LEU A 220 -6.66 -5.71 5.68
C LEU A 220 -6.53 -4.20 5.89
N HIS A 221 -6.43 -3.47 4.79
CA HIS A 221 -6.25 -2.03 4.77
C HIS A 221 -7.36 -1.34 3.95
N PHE A 222 -8.03 -0.37 4.57
CA PHE A 222 -9.01 0.48 3.94
C PHE A 222 -8.62 1.94 4.06
N SER A 223 -8.71 2.70 2.97
CA SER A 223 -8.66 4.15 3.08
C SER A 223 -9.59 4.97 2.20
N PHE A 224 -10.15 6.04 2.77
CA PHE A 224 -10.98 7.05 2.09
C PHE A 224 -12.26 6.49 1.44
N TYR A 225 -13.16 5.87 2.22
CA TYR A 225 -14.43 5.29 1.75
C TYR A 225 -15.65 6.06 2.24
N LEU A 226 -16.38 6.71 1.35
CA LEU A 226 -17.56 7.49 1.74
C LEU A 226 -18.83 6.66 1.93
N ASN A 227 -18.93 5.49 1.30
CA ASN A 227 -20.18 4.71 1.23
C ASN A 227 -20.12 3.34 1.91
N LEU A 228 -18.97 2.96 2.49
CA LEU A 228 -18.82 1.64 3.12
C LEU A 228 -19.72 1.55 4.36
N LYS A 229 -20.62 0.57 4.39
CA LYS A 229 -21.59 0.31 5.46
C LYS A 229 -21.18 -0.86 6.35
N SER A 230 -20.58 -1.90 5.78
CA SER A 230 -20.15 -3.08 6.54
C SER A 230 -18.72 -3.50 6.22
N LEU A 231 -18.05 -4.06 7.22
CA LEU A 231 -16.73 -4.68 7.10
C LEU A 231 -16.89 -6.18 6.79
N PRO A 232 -15.85 -6.86 6.25
CA PRO A 232 -15.90 -8.30 6.04
C PRO A 232 -16.15 -9.07 7.34
N GLU A 233 -16.92 -10.15 7.25
CA GLU A 233 -17.12 -11.09 8.35
C GLU A 233 -16.02 -12.17 8.35
N ARG A 234 -15.89 -12.94 9.45
CA ARG A 234 -15.05 -14.16 9.54
C ARG A 234 -13.54 -13.99 9.27
N MET A 235 -12.96 -12.88 9.69
CA MET A 235 -11.53 -12.56 9.59
C MET A 235 -10.67 -13.20 10.72
N HIS A 236 -10.85 -14.48 11.01
CA HIS A 236 -10.23 -15.17 12.16
C HIS A 236 -8.70 -15.34 12.09
N SER A 237 -8.06 -15.01 10.97
CA SER A 237 -6.60 -15.02 10.82
C SER A 237 -5.98 -13.63 10.79
N LEU A 238 -6.78 -12.58 11.00
CA LEU A 238 -6.36 -11.20 10.83
C LEU A 238 -5.32 -10.82 11.89
N VAL A 239 -4.15 -10.39 11.43
CA VAL A 239 -3.03 -9.94 12.25
C VAL A 239 -2.95 -8.41 12.25
N ASN A 240 -3.20 -7.79 11.09
CA ASN A 240 -3.11 -6.35 10.91
C ASN A 240 -4.39 -5.80 10.27
N PHE A 241 -5.05 -4.88 10.97
CA PHE A 241 -6.22 -4.17 10.46
C PHE A 241 -5.96 -2.66 10.46
N LYS A 242 -6.21 -2.01 9.31
CA LYS A 242 -6.09 -0.56 9.19
C LYS A 242 -7.29 0.02 8.45
N ILE A 243 -7.92 1.02 9.03
CA ILE A 243 -8.97 1.82 8.42
C ILE A 243 -8.61 3.32 8.59
N LEU A 244 -8.48 4.02 7.46
CA LEU A 244 -8.03 5.41 7.39
C LEU A 244 -8.95 6.25 6.51
N GLY A 245 -9.68 7.19 7.08
CA GLY A 245 -10.55 8.10 6.35
C GLY A 245 -11.96 8.12 6.93
N SER A 246 -12.85 8.84 6.25
CA SER A 246 -14.23 9.00 6.69
C SER A 246 -15.09 7.87 6.14
N CYS A 247 -15.30 6.81 6.92
CA CYS A 247 -16.34 5.80 6.70
C CYS A 247 -17.55 6.16 7.58
N PRO A 248 -18.54 6.91 7.06
CA PRO A 248 -19.62 7.45 7.88
C PRO A 248 -20.62 6.40 8.33
N GLU A 249 -20.79 5.29 7.61
CA GLU A 249 -21.82 4.30 7.91
C GLU A 249 -21.32 3.06 8.66
N VAL A 250 -20.00 2.88 8.83
CA VAL A 250 -19.47 1.78 9.64
C VAL A 250 -19.58 2.16 11.12
N GLU A 251 -20.48 1.50 11.84
CA GLU A 251 -20.79 1.81 13.25
C GLU A 251 -20.05 0.91 14.24
N SER A 252 -19.84 -0.35 13.90
CA SER A 252 -19.20 -1.33 14.77
C SER A 252 -18.24 -2.23 14.00
N PHE A 253 -17.31 -2.83 14.74
CA PHE A 253 -16.65 -4.03 14.27
C PHE A 253 -17.59 -5.23 14.44
N PRO A 254 -17.58 -6.20 13.53
CA PRO A 254 -18.30 -7.44 13.79
C PRO A 254 -17.59 -8.14 14.97
N ILE A 255 -18.19 -8.12 16.16
CA ILE A 255 -17.52 -8.43 17.45
C ILE A 255 -16.99 -9.87 17.51
N GLU A 256 -17.62 -10.81 16.80
CA GLU A 256 -17.16 -12.20 16.65
C GLU A 256 -15.91 -12.37 15.75
N VAL A 257 -15.36 -11.27 15.21
CA VAL A 257 -14.43 -11.29 14.07
C VAL A 257 -12.99 -10.93 14.43
N PHE A 258 -12.72 -10.26 15.55
CA PHE A 258 -11.34 -10.05 15.97
C PHE A 258 -10.73 -11.34 16.51
N SER A 259 -9.76 -11.84 15.78
CA SER A 259 -9.04 -13.05 16.16
C SER A 259 -8.13 -12.80 17.37
N SER A 260 -7.85 -13.87 18.12
CA SER A 260 -6.77 -13.90 19.11
C SER A 260 -5.38 -13.57 18.53
N LYS A 261 -5.24 -13.50 17.20
CA LYS A 261 -4.00 -13.18 16.49
C LYS A 261 -3.84 -11.71 16.11
N LEU A 262 -4.86 -10.85 16.32
CA LEU A 262 -4.75 -9.44 15.96
C LEU A 262 -3.63 -8.76 16.77
N GLN A 263 -2.64 -8.22 16.07
CA GLN A 263 -1.49 -7.54 16.66
C GLN A 263 -1.54 -6.03 16.47
N THR A 264 -2.07 -5.58 15.32
CA THR A 264 -2.10 -4.16 14.95
C THR A 264 -3.51 -3.72 14.60
N LEU A 265 -3.99 -2.68 15.29
CA LEU A 265 -5.26 -2.01 15.00
C LEU A 265 -5.01 -0.52 14.75
N TYR A 266 -5.37 -0.04 13.56
CA TYR A 266 -5.22 1.36 13.16
C TYR A 266 -6.57 1.93 12.68
N VAL A 267 -7.16 2.86 13.43
CA VAL A 267 -8.50 3.41 13.16
C VAL A 267 -8.47 4.94 13.16
N ILE A 268 -8.43 5.56 11.97
CA ILE A 268 -8.30 7.01 11.84
C ILE A 268 -9.46 7.58 11.02
N GLY A 269 -10.22 8.53 11.57
CA GLY A 269 -11.19 9.34 10.82
C GLY A 269 -12.59 8.75 10.66
N CYS A 270 -12.86 7.55 11.17
CA CYS A 270 -14.18 6.91 11.11
C CYS A 270 -15.03 7.32 12.32
N LYS A 271 -15.84 8.38 12.17
CA LYS A 271 -16.56 8.98 13.31
C LYS A 271 -17.49 8.02 14.04
N LYS A 272 -18.42 7.36 13.33
CA LYS A 272 -19.38 6.44 13.96
C LYS A 272 -18.68 5.24 14.60
N LEU A 273 -17.76 4.62 13.87
CA LEU A 273 -16.93 3.52 14.38
C LEU A 273 -16.20 3.89 15.68
N ILE A 274 -15.48 5.01 15.70
CA ILE A 274 -14.75 5.46 16.90
C ILE A 274 -15.71 5.82 18.04
N ALA A 275 -16.92 6.32 17.75
CA ALA A 275 -17.93 6.58 18.78
C ALA A 275 -18.33 5.28 19.51
N GLY A 276 -18.41 4.15 18.80
CA GLY A 276 -18.70 2.82 19.35
C GLY A 276 -17.51 2.09 19.99
N ARG A 277 -16.35 2.75 20.19
CA ARG A 277 -15.10 2.10 20.65
C ARG A 277 -15.20 1.26 21.92
N MET A 278 -16.11 1.59 22.83
CA MET A 278 -16.32 0.82 24.07
C MET A 278 -16.85 -0.60 23.80
N GLN A 279 -17.43 -0.85 22.62
CA GLN A 279 -17.94 -2.16 22.21
C GLN A 279 -16.89 -3.02 21.51
N TRP A 280 -15.66 -2.52 21.32
CA TRP A 280 -14.61 -3.26 20.61
C TRP A 280 -13.93 -4.33 21.47
N ASP A 281 -14.15 -4.28 22.78
CA ASP A 281 -13.60 -5.22 23.77
C ASP A 281 -12.10 -5.50 23.60
N LEU A 282 -11.33 -4.45 23.29
CA LEU A 282 -9.90 -4.59 22.97
C LEU A 282 -9.09 -5.18 24.13
N GLN A 283 -9.55 -4.99 25.37
CA GLN A 283 -8.95 -5.57 26.58
C GLN A 283 -8.82 -7.10 26.53
N ASN A 284 -9.73 -7.78 25.81
CA ASN A 284 -9.76 -9.23 25.71
C ASN A 284 -8.98 -9.77 24.51
N LEU A 285 -8.26 -8.91 23.77
CA LEU A 285 -7.41 -9.32 22.65
C LEU A 285 -5.99 -9.67 23.12
N PRO A 286 -5.63 -10.97 23.21
CA PRO A 286 -4.40 -11.39 23.88
C PRO A 286 -3.12 -11.04 23.10
N SER A 287 -3.22 -10.73 21.80
CA SER A 287 -2.05 -10.42 20.95
C SER A 287 -1.92 -8.94 20.60
N LEU A 288 -2.90 -8.09 20.97
CA LEU A 288 -2.93 -6.71 20.48
C LEU A 288 -1.76 -5.91 21.07
N SER A 289 -0.81 -5.56 20.21
CA SER A 289 0.44 -4.92 20.61
C SER A 289 0.53 -3.47 20.14
N TYR A 290 -0.14 -3.11 19.05
CA TYR A 290 -0.05 -1.80 18.42
C TYR A 290 -1.45 -1.24 18.19
N PHE A 291 -1.76 -0.12 18.82
CA PHE A 291 -3.04 0.54 18.65
C PHE A 291 -2.82 2.00 18.25
N THR A 292 -3.47 2.39 17.15
CA THR A 292 -3.49 3.77 16.69
C THR A 292 -4.92 4.20 16.44
N PHE A 293 -5.32 5.34 17.01
CA PHE A 293 -6.60 5.94 16.68
C PHE A 293 -6.56 7.47 16.67
N GLY A 294 -7.56 8.09 16.05
CA GLY A 294 -7.48 9.53 15.80
C GLY A 294 -8.42 10.10 14.74
N ARG A 295 -8.27 11.42 14.50
CA ARG A 295 -9.13 12.25 13.64
C ARG A 295 -10.61 12.12 14.03
N TYR A 296 -10.87 12.27 15.32
CA TYR A 296 -12.21 12.20 15.91
C TYR A 296 -12.47 13.44 16.76
N ASN A 297 -13.62 14.07 16.58
CA ASN A 297 -13.88 15.43 17.07
C ASN A 297 -14.60 15.50 18.41
N ASP A 298 -15.14 14.40 18.92
CA ASP A 298 -16.08 14.41 20.04
C ASP A 298 -15.54 13.69 21.29
N LEU A 299 -14.21 13.56 21.40
CA LEU A 299 -13.53 12.96 22.55
C LEU A 299 -12.84 14.02 23.40
N GLU A 300 -13.27 14.15 24.66
CA GLU A 300 -12.68 15.10 25.62
C GLU A 300 -11.63 14.46 26.55
N SER A 301 -11.76 13.17 26.85
CA SER A 301 -10.82 12.40 27.69
C SER A 301 -10.55 11.03 27.09
N PHE A 302 -9.37 10.45 27.35
CA PHE A 302 -8.98 9.12 26.87
C PHE A 302 -7.77 8.56 27.66
N PRO A 303 -7.60 7.25 27.84
CA PRO A 303 -8.55 6.18 27.59
C PRO A 303 -9.61 6.09 28.68
N GLU A 304 -10.78 5.57 28.33
CA GLU A 304 -11.78 5.12 29.28
C GLU A 304 -11.27 3.91 30.08
N GLU A 305 -11.80 3.71 31.29
CA GLU A 305 -11.55 2.48 32.05
C GLU A 305 -11.87 1.25 31.20
N THR A 306 -11.07 0.19 31.34
CA THR A 306 -11.21 -1.11 30.68
C THR A 306 -11.13 -1.13 29.14
N LEU A 307 -10.81 -0.01 28.48
CA LEU A 307 -10.75 0.00 27.01
C LEU A 307 -9.50 -0.70 26.43
N LEU A 308 -8.32 -0.51 27.04
CA LEU A 308 -7.04 -0.92 26.44
C LEU A 308 -6.47 -2.18 27.09
N PRO A 309 -5.92 -3.15 26.31
CA PRO A 309 -5.32 -4.36 26.87
C PRO A 309 -3.93 -4.10 27.45
N SER A 310 -3.56 -4.85 28.49
CA SER A 310 -2.24 -4.78 29.14
C SER A 310 -1.09 -5.29 28.25
N THR A 311 -1.42 -5.99 27.16
CA THR A 311 -0.49 -6.50 26.13
C THR A 311 0.03 -5.40 25.21
N LEU A 312 -0.58 -4.21 25.25
CA LEU A 312 -0.28 -3.11 24.35
C LEU A 312 1.15 -2.58 24.57
N LYS A 313 1.94 -2.57 23.49
CA LYS A 313 3.33 -2.10 23.46
C LYS A 313 3.47 -0.68 22.91
N SER A 314 2.60 -0.29 21.99
CA SER A 314 2.64 1.03 21.35
C SER A 314 1.23 1.59 21.21
N LEU A 315 1.04 2.81 21.71
CA LEU A 315 -0.20 3.57 21.63
C LEU A 315 0.05 4.88 20.88
N THR A 316 -0.71 5.11 19.81
CA THR A 316 -0.63 6.35 19.03
C THR A 316 -1.98 7.05 18.95
N ILE A 317 -2.02 8.29 19.46
CA ILE A 317 -3.20 9.16 19.51
C ILE A 317 -2.97 10.31 18.52
N ARG A 318 -3.84 10.46 17.52
CA ARG A 318 -3.64 11.46 16.45
C ARG A 318 -4.85 12.37 16.27
N SER A 319 -4.60 13.67 16.17
CA SER A 319 -5.55 14.65 15.65
C SER A 319 -6.91 14.60 16.37
N LEU A 320 -6.91 14.74 17.69
CA LEU A 320 -8.12 14.83 18.51
C LEU A 320 -8.31 16.30 18.97
N PRO A 321 -9.13 17.10 18.25
CA PRO A 321 -9.21 18.54 18.49
C PRO A 321 -9.82 18.93 19.84
N LYS A 322 -10.73 18.11 20.39
CA LYS A 322 -11.40 18.37 21.68
C LYS A 322 -10.78 17.63 22.87
N LEU A 323 -9.71 16.85 22.67
CA LEU A 323 -9.10 16.09 23.76
C LEU A 323 -8.45 17.06 24.76
N LYS A 324 -8.98 17.10 25.98
CA LYS A 324 -8.56 17.98 27.08
C LYS A 324 -7.62 17.27 28.05
N SER A 325 -7.86 16.00 28.34
CA SER A 325 -7.11 15.21 29.32
C SER A 325 -6.82 13.80 28.81
N LEU A 326 -5.76 13.21 29.38
CA LEU A 326 -5.51 11.78 29.27
C LEU A 326 -5.64 11.13 30.65
N ASP A 327 -6.28 9.96 30.73
CA ASP A 327 -6.35 9.20 31.98
C ASP A 327 -5.05 8.39 32.16
N PHE A 328 -4.12 9.01 32.87
CA PHE A 328 -2.84 8.37 33.16
C PHE A 328 -2.94 7.28 34.22
N LYS A 329 -4.01 7.23 35.03
CA LYS A 329 -4.21 6.12 35.97
C LYS A 329 -4.42 4.83 35.18
N VAL A 330 -5.27 4.87 34.16
CA VAL A 330 -5.49 3.76 33.23
C VAL A 330 -4.22 3.45 32.43
N LEU A 331 -3.52 4.46 31.88
CA LEU A 331 -2.28 4.22 31.12
C LEU A 331 -1.17 3.57 31.96
N ARG A 332 -1.09 3.84 33.28
CA ARG A 332 -0.12 3.18 34.17
C ARG A 332 -0.41 1.68 34.36
N LEU A 333 -1.65 1.24 34.19
CA LEU A 333 -2.00 -0.18 34.22
C LEU A 333 -1.46 -0.94 32.99
N LEU A 334 -1.07 -0.22 31.93
CA LEU A 334 -0.49 -0.80 30.72
C LEU A 334 1.01 -1.12 30.93
N THR A 335 1.26 -2.18 31.70
CA THR A 335 2.61 -2.60 32.10
C THR A 335 3.52 -2.97 30.92
N SER A 336 2.96 -3.27 29.73
CA SER A 336 3.74 -3.57 28.52
C SER A 336 4.03 -2.35 27.64
N LEU A 337 3.45 -1.17 27.94
CA LEU A 337 3.50 0.00 27.06
C LEU A 337 4.90 0.61 27.01
N ARG A 338 5.54 0.58 25.85
CA ARG A 338 6.89 1.10 25.60
C ARG A 338 6.87 2.43 24.87
N GLU A 339 5.93 2.59 23.96
CA GLU A 339 5.85 3.75 23.08
C GLU A 339 4.49 4.45 23.22
N LEU A 340 4.52 5.75 23.48
CA LEU A 340 3.33 6.61 23.49
C LEU A 340 3.57 7.79 22.54
N THR A 341 2.75 7.89 21.50
CA THR A 341 2.78 9.02 20.56
C THR A 341 1.48 9.79 20.64
N ILE A 342 1.56 11.09 20.93
CA ILE A 342 0.42 12.02 20.95
C ILE A 342 0.69 13.12 19.95
N TYR A 343 -0.14 13.23 18.92
CA TYR A 343 0.09 14.18 17.84
C TYR A 343 -1.15 14.97 17.48
N GLY A 344 -1.07 16.30 17.40
CA GLY A 344 -2.16 17.14 16.90
C GLY A 344 -3.37 17.23 17.83
N CYS A 345 -3.14 17.29 19.15
CA CYS A 345 -4.19 17.44 20.16
C CYS A 345 -4.11 18.84 20.80
N PRO A 346 -4.74 19.87 20.20
CA PRO A 346 -4.52 21.26 20.57
C PRO A 346 -5.08 21.66 21.93
N GLN A 347 -6.12 20.98 22.43
CA GLN A 347 -6.75 21.27 23.72
C GLN A 347 -6.17 20.49 24.89
N LEU A 348 -5.18 19.61 24.66
CA LEU A 348 -4.62 18.75 25.70
C LEU A 348 -3.82 19.59 26.71
N GLN A 349 -4.35 19.71 27.94
CA GLN A 349 -3.93 20.76 28.86
C GLN A 349 -2.72 20.41 29.72
N SER A 350 -2.52 19.15 30.09
CA SER A 350 -1.43 18.74 30.99
C SER A 350 -1.05 17.27 30.87
N MET A 351 0.20 16.98 31.24
CA MET A 351 0.68 15.64 31.59
C MET A 351 0.40 15.41 33.09
N PRO A 352 0.36 14.15 33.59
CA PRO A 352 0.02 13.91 34.98
C PRO A 352 1.17 14.36 35.88
N GLU A 353 0.85 14.92 37.04
CA GLU A 353 1.84 15.16 38.10
C GLU A 353 2.31 13.82 38.72
N GLU A 354 1.45 12.80 38.72
CA GLU A 354 1.70 11.47 39.29
C GLU A 354 2.64 10.58 38.42
N GLY A 355 3.24 11.13 37.37
CA GLY A 355 4.24 10.44 36.53
C GLY A 355 3.69 9.55 35.40
N LEU A 356 4.58 9.20 34.46
CA LEU A 356 4.32 8.32 33.30
C LEU A 356 4.45 6.83 33.67
N PRO A 357 3.91 5.89 32.87
CA PRO A 357 4.10 4.46 33.09
C PRO A 357 5.60 4.10 33.21
N SER A 358 5.94 3.21 34.13
CA SER A 358 7.33 2.82 34.39
C SER A 358 7.95 2.11 33.18
N SER A 359 7.15 1.32 32.46
CA SER A 359 7.49 0.58 31.23
C SER A 359 7.78 1.46 30.00
N LEU A 360 7.34 2.74 30.03
CA LEU A 360 7.45 3.63 28.87
C LEU A 360 8.91 4.01 28.61
N SER A 361 9.39 3.69 27.40
CA SER A 361 10.76 4.00 26.93
C SER A 361 10.81 5.16 25.95
N SER A 362 9.69 5.46 25.27
CA SER A 362 9.61 6.53 24.28
C SER A 362 8.27 7.26 24.38
N LEU A 363 8.34 8.57 24.64
CA LEU A 363 7.20 9.47 24.55
C LEU A 363 7.46 10.49 23.44
N VAL A 364 6.55 10.56 22.47
CA VAL A 364 6.57 11.52 21.36
C VAL A 364 5.34 12.41 21.42
N ILE A 365 5.54 13.70 21.66
CA ILE A 365 4.46 14.71 21.63
C ILE A 365 4.74 15.71 20.51
N GLY A 366 3.77 16.00 19.66
CA GLY A 366 3.92 17.04 18.64
C GLY A 366 2.62 17.66 18.20
N ARG A 367 2.65 18.95 17.84
CA ARG A 367 1.44 19.75 17.50
C ARG A 367 0.41 19.75 18.63
N CYS A 368 0.88 19.85 19.88
CA CYS A 368 0.05 19.95 21.09
C CYS A 368 0.39 21.26 21.82
N PRO A 369 -0.03 22.44 21.30
CA PRO A 369 0.44 23.75 21.75
C PRO A 369 0.28 24.03 23.26
N LEU A 370 -0.81 23.59 23.90
CA LEU A 370 -1.00 23.81 25.34
C LEU A 370 -0.03 22.98 26.19
N LEU A 371 0.25 21.76 25.76
CA LEU A 371 1.15 20.84 26.42
C LEU A 371 2.61 21.24 26.19
N GLU A 372 2.96 21.58 24.95
CA GLU A 372 4.29 22.07 24.57
C GLU A 372 4.67 23.27 25.45
N LYS A 373 3.78 24.28 25.57
CA LYS A 373 4.00 25.46 26.44
C LYS A 373 4.32 25.11 27.90
N LYS A 374 3.71 24.05 28.46
CA LYS A 374 3.94 23.64 29.86
C LYS A 374 5.20 22.79 30.02
N VAL A 375 5.48 21.87 29.10
CA VAL A 375 6.68 21.02 29.12
C VAL A 375 7.95 21.86 29.04
N TYR A 376 7.95 22.94 28.24
CA TYR A 376 9.08 23.88 28.16
C TYR A 376 9.50 24.47 29.52
N LYS A 377 8.63 24.44 30.54
CA LYS A 377 8.94 24.94 31.88
C LYS A 377 9.40 23.87 32.88
N GLY A 378 9.26 22.56 32.57
CA GLY A 378 9.38 21.49 33.57
C GLY A 378 10.45 20.41 33.35
N TYR A 379 10.87 20.11 32.12
CA TYR A 379 11.70 18.93 31.84
C TYR A 379 13.00 19.26 31.08
N ARG A 380 14.13 19.25 31.79
CA ARG A 380 15.50 19.36 31.22
C ARG A 380 15.90 18.01 30.59
N GLY A 381 15.60 17.78 29.32
CA GLY A 381 16.04 16.56 28.61
C GLY A 381 15.38 16.27 27.25
N ALA A 382 14.35 17.01 26.86
CA ALA A 382 13.69 16.81 25.57
C ALA A 382 14.62 17.18 24.39
N LYS A 383 14.93 16.23 23.51
CA LYS A 383 15.60 16.52 22.24
C LYS A 383 14.57 17.10 21.27
N ILE A 384 14.73 18.38 20.91
CA ILE A 384 13.86 19.09 19.98
C ILE A 384 14.27 18.73 18.54
N GLY A 385 13.62 17.74 17.95
CA GLY A 385 13.69 17.48 16.51
C GLY A 385 12.53 18.19 15.81
N THR A 386 12.68 19.49 15.50
CA THR A 386 11.87 20.38 14.62
C THR A 386 10.34 20.27 14.53
N ARG A 387 9.64 19.42 15.32
CA ARG A 387 8.18 19.25 15.42
C ARG A 387 7.74 18.22 16.48
N PHE A 388 8.68 17.59 17.19
CA PHE A 388 8.43 16.52 18.15
C PHE A 388 9.26 16.73 19.42
N LEU A 389 8.61 16.57 20.58
CA LEU A 389 9.25 16.38 21.87
C LEU A 389 9.43 14.88 22.06
N THR A 390 10.67 14.40 21.97
CA THR A 390 11.02 13.02 22.31
C THR A 390 11.64 13.01 23.71
N PHE A 391 11.04 12.24 24.61
CA PHE A 391 11.60 11.99 25.93
C PHE A 391 12.20 10.58 25.94
N PRO A 392 13.52 10.43 25.76
CA PRO A 392 14.19 9.24 26.27
C PRO A 392 14.13 9.30 27.81
N LYS A 393 13.74 8.21 28.46
CA LYS A 393 14.05 8.04 29.88
C LYS A 393 15.55 7.82 30.07
#